data_AF-A0A248YLE9-F1
#
_entry.id   AF-A0A248YLE9-F1
#
_cell.length_a   1.000
_cell.length_b   1.000
_cell.length_c   1.000
_cell.angle_alpha   90.00
_cell.angle_beta   90.00
_cell.angle_gamma   90.00
#
_symmetry.space_group_name_H-M   'P 1'
#
loop_
_entity.id
_entity.type
_entity.pdbx_description
1 polymer ?
#
loop_
_entity_poly.entity_id
_entity_poly.type
_entity_poly.pdbx_seq_one_letter_code
_entity_poly.pdbx_strand_id
1 'polypeptide(L)'
;MGEATLRPVRGGVGGDPLGEFEVGYVGLDGIEHRIPLAGAWSVRFERGRPARRFPQYKGQKHFPGRWWTATMGHHVGYESWLERDHLMLLDFDPDVVAVASQPFWLFWANEQGKARSHAPDYFARLADGGARVVDCRPVERIKPKDAVRFARTRAACEQVGWDYRVVGAPDAILVRNVRWLAGYRHPRHDLPAVVAALRRVFAEPGGLLAGAEAAGDPIAVLPVLFHLLWRHDLHTDLSTPLHPDTVVTAAVAR
;
A
#
# COMPACT_ATOMS: atom_id res chain seq x y z
N MET A 1 28.78 2.60 28.27
CA MET A 1 27.91 3.58 27.59
C MET A 1 26.63 2.87 27.22
N GLY A 2 25.57 3.09 28.00
CA GLY A 2 24.38 2.25 28.06
C GLY A 2 23.50 2.33 26.81
N GLU A 3 23.19 1.16 26.30
CA GLU A 3 22.25 0.89 25.21
C GLU A 3 20.85 1.34 25.66
N ALA A 4 20.35 2.44 25.10
CA ALA A 4 19.01 2.95 25.38
C ALA A 4 17.98 2.01 24.74
N THR A 5 17.49 1.07 25.54
CA THR A 5 16.38 0.17 25.21
C THR A 5 15.14 0.98 24.87
N LEU A 6 14.91 1.21 23.58
CA LEU A 6 13.74 1.88 23.03
C LEU A 6 12.47 1.13 23.44
N ARG A 7 11.69 1.72 24.35
CA ARG A 7 10.35 1.23 24.67
C ARG A 7 9.43 1.56 23.49
N PRO A 8 8.60 0.62 23.02
CA PRO A 8 7.57 0.92 22.02
C PRO A 8 6.59 1.96 22.60
N VAL A 9 6.03 2.84 21.75
CA VAL A 9 4.78 3.57 22.02
C VAL A 9 3.84 2.55 22.65
N ARG A 10 3.58 2.66 23.95
CA ARG A 10 2.65 1.75 24.60
C ARG A 10 1.30 2.03 23.96
N GLY A 11 0.80 1.09 23.16
CA GLY A 11 -0.62 0.94 22.95
C GLY A 11 -1.24 0.71 24.32
N GLY A 12 -1.68 1.79 24.96
CA GLY A 12 -2.07 1.77 26.37
C GLY A 12 -1.68 3.03 27.12
N VAL A 13 -2.70 3.85 27.33
CA VAL A 13 -2.87 4.86 28.39
C VAL A 13 -1.99 6.10 28.28
N GLY A 14 -2.61 7.19 27.82
CA GLY A 14 -2.13 8.54 28.11
C GLY A 14 -3.29 9.50 27.99
N GLY A 15 -3.90 9.91 29.10
CA GLY A 15 -4.94 10.96 29.14
C GLY A 15 -6.29 10.59 28.53
N ASP A 16 -7.34 11.21 29.08
CA ASP A 16 -8.63 11.31 28.39
C ASP A 16 -8.41 12.02 27.04
N PRO A 17 -8.97 11.50 25.94
CA PRO A 17 -8.78 12.11 24.65
C PRO A 17 -9.35 13.53 24.63
N LEU A 18 -8.61 14.48 24.04
CA LEU A 18 -9.12 15.82 23.73
C LEU A 18 -10.07 15.73 22.52
N GLY A 19 -11.20 15.05 22.69
CA GLY A 19 -12.19 14.74 21.64
C GLY A 19 -12.56 13.25 21.57
N GLU A 20 -13.30 12.85 20.54
CA GLU A 20 -13.69 11.44 20.35
C GLU A 20 -12.47 10.55 19.98
N PHE A 21 -11.54 11.11 19.21
CA PHE A 21 -10.38 10.40 18.67
C PHE A 21 -9.09 11.21 18.79
N GLU A 22 -7.99 10.50 19.04
CA GLU A 22 -6.63 11.04 18.97
C GLU A 22 -5.73 10.16 18.10
N VAL A 23 -4.72 10.78 17.51
CA VAL A 23 -3.73 10.11 16.67
C VAL A 23 -2.35 10.27 17.29
N GLY A 24 -1.66 9.16 17.49
CA GLY A 24 -0.26 9.11 17.91
C GLY A 24 0.63 8.60 16.79
N TYR A 25 1.72 9.30 16.48
CA TYR A 25 2.61 8.94 15.37
C TYR A 25 4.06 9.31 15.67
N VAL A 26 4.97 8.78 14.85
CA VAL A 26 6.40 9.09 14.93
C VAL A 26 6.78 9.93 13.72
N GLY A 27 7.22 11.17 13.98
CA GLY A 27 7.71 12.08 12.95
C GLY A 27 8.96 11.58 12.25
N LEU A 28 9.36 12.29 11.19
CA LEU A 28 10.62 12.04 10.47
C LEU A 28 11.86 12.15 11.37
N ASP A 29 11.80 13.11 12.29
CA ASP A 29 12.76 13.37 13.36
C ASP A 29 12.81 12.25 14.40
N GLY A 30 11.89 11.29 14.37
CA GLY A 30 11.75 10.24 15.35
C GLY A 30 11.03 10.67 16.63
N ILE A 31 10.46 11.88 16.66
CA ILE A 31 9.71 12.39 17.81
C ILE A 31 8.31 11.79 17.79
N GLU A 32 7.85 11.36 18.97
CA GLU A 32 6.49 10.89 19.18
C GLU A 32 5.57 12.10 19.37
N HIS A 33 4.49 12.13 18.59
CA HIS A 33 3.44 13.12 18.69
C HIS A 33 2.14 12.44 19.06
N ARG A 34 1.30 13.16 19.80
CA ARG A 34 -0.10 12.78 20.04
C ARG A 34 -0.97 14.02 19.89
N ILE A 35 -1.92 13.96 18.98
CA ILE A 35 -2.73 15.11 18.58
C ILE A 35 -4.21 14.72 18.47
N PRO A 36 -5.14 15.67 18.59
CA PRO A 36 -6.54 15.46 18.21
C PRO A 36 -6.63 15.04 16.74
N LEU A 37 -7.60 14.17 16.42
CA LEU A 37 -7.81 13.68 15.06
C LEU A 37 -7.95 14.80 14.02
N ALA A 38 -8.59 15.94 14.37
CA ALA A 38 -8.72 17.09 13.48
C ALA A 38 -7.36 17.66 12.99
N GLY A 39 -6.31 17.54 13.80
CA GLY A 39 -4.95 17.95 13.39
C GLY A 39 -4.27 16.95 12.45
N ALA A 40 -4.71 15.68 12.46
CA ALA A 40 -4.10 14.59 11.70
C ALA A 40 -4.20 14.78 10.18
N TRP A 41 -5.22 15.50 9.70
CA TRP A 41 -5.38 15.86 8.29
C TRP A 41 -4.10 16.48 7.68
N SER A 42 -3.42 17.34 8.45
CA SER A 42 -2.23 18.07 7.98
C SER A 42 -0.93 17.26 8.06
N VAL A 43 -0.97 16.09 8.69
CA VAL A 43 0.22 15.27 8.94
C VAL A 43 0.54 14.44 7.70
N ARG A 44 1.82 14.47 7.31
CA ARG A 44 2.38 13.66 6.21
C ARG A 44 2.82 12.29 6.72
N PHE A 45 1.85 11.45 7.11
CA PHE A 45 2.14 10.10 7.63
C PHE A 45 2.96 9.25 6.68
N GLU A 46 2.82 9.47 5.37
CA GLU A 46 3.58 8.80 4.32
C GLU A 46 5.09 9.06 4.38
N ARG A 47 5.51 10.11 5.10
CA ARG A 47 6.92 10.43 5.36
C ARG A 47 7.37 9.99 6.75
N GLY A 48 6.42 9.66 7.63
CA GLY A 48 6.70 9.28 9.02
C GLY A 48 7.42 7.94 9.13
N ARG A 49 7.90 7.64 10.33
CA ARG A 49 8.41 6.29 10.65
C ARG A 49 7.24 5.40 11.07
N PRO A 50 7.34 4.07 10.89
CA PRO A 50 6.32 3.16 11.43
C PRO A 50 6.14 3.39 12.94
N ALA A 51 4.91 3.59 13.37
CA ALA A 51 4.54 3.87 14.76
C ALA A 51 4.74 2.65 15.69
N ARG A 52 5.06 1.49 15.12
CA ARG A 52 5.40 0.26 15.83
C ARG A 52 6.59 -0.44 15.16
N ARG A 53 7.43 -1.08 15.97
CA ARG A 53 8.46 -2.00 15.48
C ARG A 53 7.84 -3.36 15.15
N PHE A 54 8.18 -3.89 13.99
CA PHE A 54 7.91 -5.27 13.59
C PHE A 54 8.49 -6.25 14.63
N PRO A 55 7.66 -7.01 15.38
CA PRO A 55 8.17 -7.99 16.31
C PRO A 55 8.69 -9.21 15.54
N GLN A 56 9.93 -9.62 15.83
CA GLN A 56 10.53 -10.86 15.33
C GLN A 56 10.74 -11.81 16.51
N TYR A 57 10.17 -13.02 16.44
CA TYR A 57 10.33 -14.02 17.50
C TYR A 57 10.29 -15.46 16.96
N LYS A 58 10.93 -16.39 17.68
CA LYS A 58 11.00 -17.81 17.30
C LYS A 58 9.60 -18.43 17.29
N GLY A 59 9.23 -19.09 16.18
CA GLY A 59 7.91 -19.73 16.01
C GLY A 59 6.83 -18.82 15.41
N GLN A 60 7.19 -17.65 14.89
CA GLN A 60 6.26 -16.75 14.20
C GLN A 60 5.68 -17.42 12.95
N LYS A 61 4.35 -17.48 12.86
CA LYS A 61 3.61 -18.08 11.73
C LYS A 61 3.45 -17.12 10.54
N HIS A 62 3.88 -15.88 10.70
CA HIS A 62 3.75 -14.81 9.71
C HIS A 62 5.18 -14.36 9.35
N PHE A 63 5.44 -14.12 8.07
CA PHE A 63 6.77 -13.78 7.58
C PHE A 63 6.85 -12.25 7.38
N PRO A 64 7.42 -11.50 8.33
CA PRO A 64 7.61 -10.08 8.14
C PRO A 64 8.68 -9.83 7.08
N GLY A 65 8.55 -8.74 6.33
CA GLY A 65 9.48 -8.39 5.29
C GLY A 65 9.42 -6.92 4.91
N ARG A 66 10.14 -6.59 3.83
CA ARG A 66 10.20 -5.25 3.26
C ARG A 66 9.93 -5.33 1.77
N TRP A 67 8.99 -4.54 1.29
CA TRP A 67 8.69 -4.37 -0.13
C TRP A 67 9.35 -3.08 -0.63
N TRP A 68 10.25 -3.17 -1.62
CA TRP A 68 10.71 -1.97 -2.32
C TRP A 68 9.59 -1.45 -3.22
N THR A 69 9.12 -0.23 -2.90
CA THR A 69 8.05 0.47 -3.62
C THR A 69 8.63 1.20 -4.83
N ALA A 70 8.07 0.96 -6.01
CA ALA A 70 8.43 1.75 -7.20
C ALA A 70 7.91 3.19 -7.08
N THR A 71 6.77 3.37 -6.40
CA THR A 71 6.12 4.66 -6.17
C THR A 71 7.02 5.64 -5.40
N MET A 72 7.74 5.17 -4.38
CA MET A 72 8.53 6.06 -3.50
C MET A 72 10.04 5.79 -3.55
N GLY A 73 10.49 4.72 -4.22
CA GLY A 73 11.90 4.35 -4.31
C GLY A 73 12.51 3.82 -3.01
N HIS A 74 11.70 3.50 -1.99
CA HIS A 74 12.17 2.94 -0.72
C HIS A 74 11.34 1.75 -0.24
N HIS A 75 11.78 1.14 0.85
CA HIS A 75 11.14 -0.03 1.44
C HIS A 75 9.99 0.36 2.37
N VAL A 76 8.88 -0.39 2.27
CA VAL A 76 7.75 -0.37 3.22
C VAL A 76 7.60 -1.76 3.82
N GLY A 77 7.28 -1.84 5.12
CA GLY A 77 7.21 -3.12 5.82
C GLY A 77 5.84 -3.81 5.68
N TYR A 78 5.84 -5.12 5.90
CA TYR A 78 4.63 -5.94 6.06
C TYR A 78 4.89 -7.04 7.10
N GLU A 79 3.86 -7.48 7.81
CA GLU A 79 3.91 -8.57 8.80
C GLU A 79 3.34 -9.89 8.25
N SER A 80 2.57 -9.86 7.16
CA SER A 80 1.94 -11.04 6.57
C SER A 80 1.95 -11.04 5.05
N TRP A 81 1.71 -12.21 4.44
CA TRP A 81 1.57 -12.33 2.98
C TRP A 81 0.37 -11.55 2.44
N LEU A 82 -0.72 -11.47 3.22
CA LEU A 82 -1.88 -10.67 2.87
C LEU A 82 -1.52 -9.19 2.80
N GLU A 83 -0.81 -8.69 3.82
CA GLU A 83 -0.31 -7.32 3.85
C GLU A 83 0.66 -7.04 2.69
N ARG A 84 1.58 -7.97 2.39
CA ARG A 84 2.47 -7.83 1.22
C ARG A 84 1.67 -7.69 -0.08
N ASP A 85 0.65 -8.52 -0.28
CA ASP A 85 -0.12 -8.51 -1.52
C ASP A 85 -0.92 -7.21 -1.66
N HIS A 86 -1.47 -6.67 -0.56
CA HIS A 86 -2.09 -5.33 -0.58
C HIS A 86 -1.09 -4.19 -0.74
N LEU A 87 0.09 -4.28 -0.13
CA LEU A 87 1.16 -3.30 -0.34
C LEU A 87 1.63 -3.26 -1.79
N MET A 88 1.73 -4.43 -2.43
CA MET A 88 2.02 -4.53 -3.86
C MET A 88 0.92 -3.88 -4.70
N LEU A 89 -0.36 -4.10 -4.37
CA LEU A 89 -1.47 -3.48 -5.08
C LEU A 89 -1.52 -1.96 -4.87
N LEU A 90 -1.18 -1.47 -3.67
CA LEU A 90 -1.04 -0.04 -3.40
C LEU A 90 0.12 0.59 -4.18
N ASP A 91 1.24 -0.12 -4.33
CA ASP A 91 2.39 0.33 -5.14
C ASP A 91 2.12 0.26 -6.66
N PHE A 92 1.12 -0.53 -7.06
CA PHE A 92 0.65 -0.65 -8.44
C PHE A 92 -0.47 0.35 -8.77
N ASP A 93 -1.22 0.85 -7.79
CA ASP A 93 -2.35 1.77 -7.99
C ASP A 93 -1.83 3.16 -8.45
N PRO A 94 -2.17 3.63 -9.68
CA PRO A 94 -1.62 4.87 -10.23
C PRO A 94 -2.11 6.12 -9.48
N ASP A 95 -3.18 6.00 -8.69
CA ASP A 95 -3.69 7.11 -7.89
C ASP A 95 -3.00 7.20 -6.52
N VAL A 96 -2.19 6.20 -6.14
CA VAL A 96 -1.39 6.21 -4.90
C VAL A 96 -0.02 6.84 -5.18
N VAL A 97 0.32 7.89 -4.42
CA VAL A 97 1.60 8.62 -4.58
C VAL A 97 2.59 8.36 -3.44
N ALA A 98 2.12 7.77 -2.33
CA ALA A 98 2.98 7.32 -1.25
C ALA A 98 2.26 6.35 -0.31
N VAL A 99 3.00 5.48 0.39
CA VAL A 99 2.47 4.48 1.31
C VAL A 99 3.32 4.39 2.58
N ALA A 100 2.70 4.38 3.75
CA ALA A 100 3.36 4.06 5.01
C ALA A 100 2.72 2.83 5.66
N SER A 101 3.57 1.93 6.19
CA SER A 101 3.14 0.81 7.02
C SER A 101 3.02 1.23 8.48
N GLN A 102 1.95 0.84 9.16
CA GLN A 102 1.69 1.15 10.57
C GLN A 102 1.88 2.65 10.86
N PRO A 103 1.14 3.51 10.15
CA PRO A 103 1.41 4.95 10.03
C PRO A 103 1.23 5.70 11.35
N PHE A 104 0.30 5.24 12.18
CA PHE A 104 -0.08 5.87 13.44
C PHE A 104 -0.88 4.90 14.32
N TRP A 105 -1.04 5.25 15.59
CA TRP A 105 -2.04 4.72 16.50
C TRP A 105 -3.25 5.65 16.53
N LEU A 106 -4.43 5.10 16.32
CA LEU A 106 -5.71 5.73 16.63
C LEU A 106 -6.10 5.37 18.06
N PHE A 107 -6.49 6.34 18.87
CA PHE A 107 -6.95 6.18 20.25
C PHE A 107 -8.38 6.68 20.41
N TRP A 108 -9.18 5.98 21.22
CA TRP A 108 -10.55 6.38 21.60
C TRP A 108 -10.95 5.73 22.94
N ALA A 109 -12.05 6.21 23.54
CA ALA A 109 -12.71 5.55 24.65
C ALA A 109 -13.90 4.71 24.16
N ASN A 110 -14.10 3.51 24.70
CA ASN A 110 -15.33 2.75 24.44
C ASN A 110 -16.50 3.30 25.28
N GLU A 111 -17.71 2.75 25.08
CA GLU A 111 -18.93 3.16 25.81
C GLU A 111 -18.82 3.05 27.34
N GLN A 112 -17.86 2.26 27.84
CA GLN A 112 -17.59 2.06 29.27
C GLN A 112 -16.47 2.99 29.78
N GLY A 113 -16.05 3.98 28.99
CA GLY A 113 -14.93 4.88 29.31
C GLY A 113 -13.55 4.23 29.24
N LYS A 114 -13.44 2.98 28.76
CA LYS A 114 -12.16 2.27 28.69
C LYS A 114 -11.40 2.65 27.43
N ALA A 115 -10.17 3.12 27.62
CA ALA A 115 -9.25 3.45 26.55
C ALA A 115 -8.98 2.25 25.61
N ARG A 116 -8.99 2.52 24.31
CA ARG A 116 -8.72 1.61 23.21
C ARG A 116 -7.75 2.25 22.24
N SER A 117 -7.02 1.40 21.53
CA SER A 117 -6.17 1.83 20.43
C SER A 117 -6.14 0.82 19.30
N HIS A 118 -5.82 1.32 18.11
CA HIS A 118 -5.64 0.53 16.90
C HIS A 118 -4.57 1.18 16.02
N ALA A 119 -3.70 0.38 15.42
CA ALA A 119 -2.77 0.85 14.41
C ALA A 119 -3.19 0.21 13.08
N PRO A 120 -3.62 1.00 12.08
CA PRO A 120 -3.91 0.48 10.74
C PRO A 120 -2.66 -0.13 10.10
N ASP A 121 -2.84 -1.07 9.17
CA ASP A 121 -1.70 -1.69 8.49
C ASP A 121 -1.03 -0.72 7.51
N TYR A 122 -1.83 0.03 6.74
CA TYR A 122 -1.31 1.01 5.77
C TYR A 122 -2.05 2.35 5.77
N PHE A 123 -1.30 3.40 5.46
CA PHE A 123 -1.81 4.69 4.98
C PHE A 123 -1.26 4.93 3.58
N ALA A 124 -2.14 5.17 2.62
CA ALA A 124 -1.78 5.56 1.26
C ALA A 124 -2.22 7.00 1.00
N ARG A 125 -1.30 7.84 0.57
CA ARG A 125 -1.58 9.19 0.07
C ARG A 125 -2.04 9.08 -1.38
N LEU A 126 -3.17 9.72 -1.70
CA LEU A 126 -3.72 9.73 -3.05
C LEU A 126 -3.28 11.00 -3.81
N ALA A 127 -3.26 10.91 -5.14
CA ALA A 127 -2.84 11.99 -6.04
C ALA A 127 -3.75 13.23 -5.93
N ASP A 128 -5.02 13.06 -5.58
CA ASP A 128 -5.99 14.13 -5.33
C ASP A 128 -5.79 14.84 -3.97
N GLY A 129 -4.78 14.43 -3.19
CA GLY A 129 -4.50 14.93 -1.85
C GLY A 129 -5.25 14.20 -0.74
N GLY A 130 -6.22 13.35 -1.07
CA GLY A 130 -6.92 12.48 -0.14
C GLY A 130 -6.01 11.39 0.46
N ALA A 131 -6.58 10.56 1.32
CA ALA A 131 -5.87 9.41 1.86
C ALA A 131 -6.76 8.20 1.98
N ARG A 132 -6.13 7.02 1.88
CA ARG A 132 -6.74 5.72 2.09
C ARG A 132 -6.05 5.01 3.25
N VAL A 133 -6.80 4.64 4.27
CA VAL A 133 -6.35 3.83 5.40
C VAL A 133 -6.81 2.40 5.20
N VAL A 134 -5.90 1.44 5.38
CA VAL A 134 -6.16 0.02 5.07
C VAL A 134 -5.82 -0.86 6.27
N ASP A 135 -6.75 -1.77 6.58
CA ASP A 135 -6.53 -2.90 7.48
C ASP A 135 -6.67 -4.22 6.72
N CYS A 136 -5.64 -5.05 6.76
CA CYS A 136 -5.59 -6.35 6.12
C CYS A 136 -6.10 -7.43 7.08
N ARG A 137 -7.28 -7.98 6.78
CA ARG A 137 -7.87 -9.04 7.60
C ARG A 137 -8.59 -10.07 6.74
N PRO A 138 -8.20 -11.36 6.79
CA PRO A 138 -8.98 -12.41 6.16
C PRO A 138 -10.41 -12.41 6.71
N VAL A 139 -11.39 -12.47 5.81
CA VAL A 139 -12.82 -12.27 6.13
C VAL A 139 -13.27 -13.27 7.20
N GLU A 140 -12.86 -14.52 7.06
CA GLU A 140 -13.13 -15.63 7.97
C GLU A 140 -12.48 -15.47 9.36
N ARG A 141 -11.56 -14.50 9.52
CA ARG A 141 -10.87 -14.20 10.78
C ARG A 141 -11.34 -12.91 11.43
N ILE A 142 -12.37 -12.24 10.90
CA ILE A 142 -12.96 -11.05 11.53
C ILE A 142 -13.83 -11.50 12.71
N LYS A 143 -13.37 -11.25 13.93
CA LYS A 143 -14.15 -11.53 15.16
C LYS A 143 -15.00 -10.31 15.51
N PRO A 144 -16.07 -10.44 16.34
CA PRO A 144 -16.91 -9.31 16.73
C PRO A 144 -16.13 -8.12 17.31
N LYS A 145 -15.10 -8.41 18.12
CA LYS A 145 -14.20 -7.37 18.67
C LYS A 145 -13.37 -6.63 17.60
N ASP A 146 -13.04 -7.30 16.51
CA ASP A 146 -12.30 -6.72 15.39
C ASP A 146 -13.25 -5.84 14.56
N ALA A 147 -14.50 -6.28 14.37
CA ALA A 147 -15.53 -5.49 13.69
C ALA A 147 -15.82 -4.15 14.41
N VAL A 148 -15.96 -4.15 15.74
CA VAL A 148 -16.12 -2.91 16.53
C VAL A 148 -14.93 -1.97 16.34
N ARG A 149 -13.71 -2.53 16.33
CA ARG A 149 -12.49 -1.77 16.11
C ARG A 149 -12.48 -1.12 14.72
N PHE A 150 -12.74 -1.90 13.68
CA PHE A 150 -12.78 -1.40 12.31
C PHE A 150 -13.89 -0.36 12.08
N ALA A 151 -15.06 -0.53 12.70
CA ALA A 151 -16.12 0.48 12.67
C ALA A 151 -15.69 1.80 13.32
N ARG A 152 -14.94 1.73 14.43
CA ARG A 152 -14.36 2.93 15.07
C ARG A 152 -13.27 3.58 14.22
N THR A 153 -12.40 2.79 13.58
CA THR A 153 -11.41 3.32 12.62
C THR A 153 -12.09 3.98 11.42
N ARG A 154 -13.16 3.38 10.90
CA ARG A 154 -13.97 3.96 9.81
C ARG A 154 -14.52 5.33 10.20
N ALA A 155 -15.19 5.41 11.35
CA ALA A 155 -15.77 6.66 11.84
C ALA A 155 -14.70 7.76 12.00
N ALA A 156 -13.51 7.42 12.51
CA ALA A 156 -12.40 8.37 12.60
C ALA A 156 -11.93 8.83 11.21
N CYS A 157 -11.76 7.91 10.25
CA CYS A 157 -11.33 8.28 8.90
C CYS A 157 -12.35 9.19 8.20
N GLU A 158 -13.65 8.90 8.34
CA GLU A 158 -14.74 9.70 7.77
C GLU A 158 -14.74 11.14 8.32
N GLN A 159 -14.42 11.35 9.60
CA GLN A 159 -14.33 12.70 10.20
C GLN A 159 -13.24 13.58 9.59
N VAL A 160 -12.20 12.99 9.00
CA VAL A 160 -11.09 13.71 8.35
C VAL A 160 -11.07 13.52 6.83
N GLY A 161 -12.16 12.99 6.25
CA GLY A 161 -12.32 12.80 4.81
C GLY A 161 -11.41 11.74 4.20
N TRP A 162 -10.95 10.75 4.98
CA TRP A 162 -10.14 9.64 4.48
C TRP A 162 -11.00 8.43 4.11
N ASP A 163 -10.65 7.77 3.01
CA ASP A 163 -11.19 6.47 2.63
C ASP A 163 -10.67 5.40 3.60
N TYR A 164 -11.55 4.50 4.07
CA TYR A 164 -11.16 3.41 4.95
C TYR A 164 -11.62 2.06 4.43
N ARG A 165 -10.66 1.13 4.31
CA ARG A 165 -10.89 -0.22 3.78
C ARG A 165 -10.39 -1.30 4.72
N VAL A 166 -11.26 -2.24 5.06
CA VAL A 166 -10.86 -3.54 5.61
C VAL A 166 -10.83 -4.51 4.45
N VAL A 167 -9.66 -5.08 4.17
CA VAL A 167 -9.43 -5.89 2.96
C VAL A 167 -9.08 -7.33 3.30
N GLY A 168 -9.78 -8.26 2.66
CA GLY A 168 -9.49 -9.70 2.69
C GLY A 168 -8.49 -10.11 1.63
N ALA A 169 -8.39 -11.42 1.37
CA ALA A 169 -7.56 -11.92 0.27
C ALA A 169 -8.03 -11.31 -1.06
N PRO A 170 -7.15 -10.61 -1.81
CA PRO A 170 -7.47 -10.13 -3.14
C PRO A 170 -7.67 -11.30 -4.12
N ASP A 171 -8.23 -11.01 -5.29
CA ASP A 171 -8.40 -12.00 -6.35
C ASP A 171 -7.06 -12.65 -6.74
N ALA A 172 -7.07 -13.98 -6.88
CA ALA A 172 -5.86 -14.76 -7.08
C ALA A 172 -5.21 -14.54 -8.45
N ILE A 173 -6.01 -14.27 -9.49
CA ILE A 173 -5.52 -14.01 -10.84
C ILE A 173 -4.89 -12.62 -10.88
N LEU A 174 -5.59 -11.61 -10.35
CA LEU A 174 -5.08 -10.25 -10.24
C LEU A 174 -3.73 -10.24 -9.50
N VAL A 175 -3.64 -10.87 -8.33
CA VAL A 175 -2.39 -10.91 -7.57
C VAL A 175 -1.27 -11.61 -8.34
N ARG A 176 -1.56 -12.69 -9.06
CA ARG A 176 -0.53 -13.39 -9.84
C ARG A 176 -0.01 -12.51 -10.98
N ASN A 177 -0.90 -11.82 -11.68
CA ASN A 177 -0.54 -10.93 -12.77
C ASN A 177 0.24 -9.72 -12.26
N VAL A 178 -0.26 -9.02 -11.24
CA VAL A 178 0.44 -7.84 -10.67
C VAL A 178 1.78 -8.26 -10.05
N ARG A 179 1.88 -9.45 -9.43
CA ARG A 179 3.15 -9.97 -8.92
C ARG A 179 4.16 -10.26 -10.04
N TRP A 180 3.70 -10.72 -11.20
CA TRP A 180 4.55 -10.85 -12.38
C TRP A 180 5.05 -9.49 -12.84
N LEU A 181 4.15 -8.51 -13.02
CA LEU A 181 4.50 -7.15 -13.42
C LEU A 181 5.42 -6.46 -12.42
N ALA A 182 5.25 -6.73 -11.12
CA ALA A 182 6.11 -6.20 -10.07
C ALA A 182 7.59 -6.57 -10.31
N GLY A 183 7.89 -7.71 -10.95
CA GLY A 183 9.25 -8.08 -11.34
C GLY A 183 9.95 -7.03 -12.22
N TYR A 184 9.18 -6.21 -12.94
CA TYR A 184 9.63 -5.23 -13.92
C TYR A 184 9.38 -3.78 -13.49
N ARG A 185 8.97 -3.54 -12.25
CA ARG A 185 8.62 -2.19 -11.75
C ARG A 185 9.77 -1.21 -11.64
N HIS A 186 11.01 -1.68 -11.63
CA HIS A 186 12.18 -0.83 -11.43
C HIS A 186 12.41 0.08 -12.66
N PRO A 187 12.78 1.36 -12.49
CA PRO A 187 13.07 2.29 -13.60
C PRO A 187 14.17 1.85 -14.59
N ARG A 188 14.85 0.73 -14.33
CA ARG A 188 15.88 0.18 -15.23
C ARG A 188 15.27 -0.38 -16.52
N HIS A 189 13.98 -0.67 -16.49
CA HIS A 189 13.22 -1.17 -17.62
C HIS A 189 12.62 -0.04 -18.47
N ASP A 190 12.78 1.23 -18.07
CA ASP A 190 12.32 2.39 -18.84
C ASP A 190 13.35 2.74 -19.93
N LEU A 191 13.38 1.95 -21.00
CA LEU A 191 14.33 2.11 -22.11
C LEU A 191 13.69 2.96 -23.22
N PRO A 192 14.08 4.25 -23.42
CA PRO A 192 13.31 5.19 -24.23
C PRO A 192 13.04 4.73 -25.66
N ALA A 193 14.04 4.11 -26.31
CA ALA A 193 13.91 3.61 -27.68
C ALA A 193 12.86 2.48 -27.79
N VAL A 194 12.85 1.56 -26.83
CA VAL A 194 11.90 0.43 -26.79
C VAL A 194 10.51 0.92 -26.38
N VAL A 195 10.42 1.85 -25.43
CA VAL A 195 9.16 2.49 -25.04
C VAL A 195 8.51 3.19 -26.24
N ALA A 196 9.28 3.94 -27.02
CA ALA A 196 8.78 4.60 -28.23
C ALA A 196 8.35 3.61 -29.32
N ALA A 197 8.99 2.44 -29.42
CA ALA A 197 8.56 1.38 -30.33
C ALA A 197 7.25 0.73 -29.87
N LEU A 198 7.15 0.34 -28.60
CA LEU A 198 5.96 -0.25 -28.00
C LEU A 198 4.74 0.68 -28.08
N ARG A 199 4.92 1.97 -27.80
CA ARG A 199 3.84 2.97 -27.93
C ARG A 199 3.34 3.12 -29.37
N ARG A 200 4.21 2.98 -30.38
CA ARG A 200 3.80 2.98 -31.79
C ARG A 200 3.05 1.70 -32.17
N VAL A 201 3.51 0.55 -31.69
CA VAL A 201 2.87 -0.74 -31.96
C VAL A 201 1.49 -0.83 -31.33
N PHE A 202 1.36 -0.45 -30.06
CA PHE A 202 0.10 -0.48 -29.31
C PHE A 202 -0.74 0.80 -29.44
N ALA A 203 -0.46 1.62 -30.45
CA ALA A 203 -1.38 2.70 -30.85
C ALA A 203 -2.74 2.13 -31.27
N GLU A 204 -2.75 0.90 -31.77
CA GLU A 204 -3.94 0.06 -31.95
C GLU A 204 -3.86 -1.15 -30.98
N PRO A 205 -5.01 -1.66 -30.49
CA PRO A 205 -5.03 -2.88 -29.68
C PRO A 205 -4.36 -4.06 -30.37
N GLY A 206 -3.54 -4.84 -29.65
CA GLY A 206 -2.84 -5.98 -30.21
C GLY A 206 -2.45 -7.03 -29.18
N GLY A 207 -2.12 -8.25 -29.64
CA GLY A 207 -1.65 -9.33 -28.76
C GLY A 207 -0.29 -9.01 -28.14
N LEU A 208 -0.09 -9.35 -26.87
CA LEU A 208 1.10 -9.04 -26.08
C LEU A 208 2.40 -9.50 -26.75
N LEU A 209 2.49 -10.77 -27.15
CA LEU A 209 3.70 -11.32 -27.75
C LEU A 209 3.92 -10.78 -29.17
N ALA A 210 2.87 -10.77 -29.99
CA ALA A 210 2.93 -10.24 -31.36
C ALA A 210 3.36 -8.76 -31.36
N GLY A 211 2.87 -7.96 -30.41
CA GLY A 211 3.27 -6.58 -30.25
C GLY A 211 4.72 -6.42 -29.76
N ALA A 212 5.19 -7.31 -28.90
CA ALA A 212 6.60 -7.34 -28.50
C ALA A 212 7.52 -7.66 -29.69
N GLU A 213 7.18 -8.68 -30.49
CA GLU A 213 7.92 -9.07 -31.71
C GLU A 213 7.93 -7.96 -32.76
N ALA A 214 6.81 -7.26 -32.94
CA ALA A 214 6.72 -6.11 -33.86
C ALA A 214 7.57 -4.92 -33.39
N ALA A 215 7.77 -4.76 -32.08
CA ALA A 215 8.60 -3.69 -31.52
C ALA A 215 10.11 -4.03 -31.53
N GLY A 216 10.49 -5.30 -31.61
CA GLY A 216 11.89 -5.75 -31.66
C GLY A 216 12.09 -7.19 -31.13
N ASP A 217 13.33 -7.51 -30.72
CA ASP A 217 13.64 -8.80 -30.09
C ASP A 217 12.86 -8.97 -28.77
N PRO A 218 11.97 -9.97 -28.64
CA PRO A 218 11.17 -10.18 -27.43
C PRO A 218 11.98 -10.30 -26.14
N ILE A 219 13.22 -10.82 -26.20
CA ILE A 219 14.09 -10.94 -25.02
C ILE A 219 14.39 -9.56 -24.42
N ALA A 220 14.61 -8.56 -25.29
CA ALA A 220 14.88 -7.19 -24.87
C ALA A 220 13.59 -6.38 -24.64
N VAL A 221 12.53 -6.67 -25.39
CA VAL A 221 11.29 -5.89 -25.41
C VAL A 221 10.34 -6.24 -24.26
N LEU A 222 10.15 -7.53 -23.96
CA LEU A 222 9.16 -7.97 -22.97
C LEU A 222 9.36 -7.34 -21.57
N PRO A 223 10.59 -7.20 -21.04
CA PRO A 223 10.81 -6.51 -19.77
C PRO A 223 10.31 -5.06 -19.78
N VAL A 224 10.46 -4.35 -20.90
CA VAL A 224 9.97 -2.97 -21.07
C VAL A 224 8.45 -2.95 -21.22
N LEU A 225 7.87 -3.88 -21.97
CA LEU A 225 6.41 -4.02 -22.09
C LEU A 225 5.76 -4.22 -20.72
N PHE A 226 6.27 -5.18 -19.93
CA PHE A 226 5.76 -5.42 -18.57
C PHE A 226 5.98 -4.21 -17.63
N HIS A 227 7.06 -3.45 -17.82
CA HIS A 227 7.28 -2.19 -17.11
C HIS A 227 6.21 -1.14 -17.47
N LEU A 228 5.85 -1.01 -18.75
CA LEU A 228 4.80 -0.09 -19.17
C LEU A 228 3.41 -0.51 -18.69
N LEU A 229 3.12 -1.82 -18.61
CA LEU A 229 1.93 -2.32 -17.93
C LEU A 229 1.95 -2.01 -16.43
N TRP A 230 3.10 -2.15 -15.76
CA TRP A 230 3.25 -1.76 -14.35
C TRP A 230 2.95 -0.26 -14.13
N ARG A 231 3.45 0.60 -15.02
CA ARG A 231 3.26 2.06 -14.95
C ARG A 231 1.91 2.54 -15.45
N HIS A 232 1.05 1.66 -15.96
CA HIS A 232 -0.21 2.01 -16.63
C HIS A 232 -0.01 2.90 -17.86
N ASP A 233 1.17 2.84 -18.50
CA ASP A 233 1.42 3.41 -19.82
C ASP A 233 0.80 2.54 -20.93
N LEU A 234 0.75 1.23 -20.68
CA LEU A 234 -0.01 0.23 -21.44
C LEU A 234 -1.03 -0.42 -20.52
N HIS A 235 -2.14 -0.89 -21.07
CA HIS A 235 -3.27 -1.44 -20.33
C HIS A 235 -3.65 -2.82 -20.87
N THR A 236 -4.16 -3.66 -19.98
CA THR A 236 -4.75 -4.97 -20.28
C THR A 236 -5.73 -5.33 -19.17
N ASP A 237 -6.65 -6.25 -19.45
CA ASP A 237 -7.46 -6.87 -18.40
C ASP A 237 -6.59 -7.79 -17.52
N LEU A 238 -6.37 -7.39 -16.26
CA LEU A 238 -5.60 -8.17 -15.29
C LEU A 238 -6.47 -9.15 -14.48
N SER A 239 -7.78 -9.21 -14.73
CA SER A 239 -8.69 -10.19 -14.13
C SER A 239 -8.60 -11.57 -14.81
N THR A 240 -7.94 -11.67 -15.96
CA THR A 240 -7.66 -12.92 -16.67
C THR A 240 -6.16 -13.20 -16.70
N PRO A 241 -5.72 -14.48 -16.74
CA PRO A 241 -4.28 -14.80 -16.73
C PRO A 241 -3.54 -14.17 -17.92
N LEU A 242 -2.42 -13.49 -17.66
CA LEU A 242 -1.55 -13.00 -18.74
C LEU A 242 -1.02 -14.15 -19.59
N HIS A 243 -1.14 -14.02 -20.90
CA HIS A 243 -0.67 -14.99 -21.89
C HIS A 243 -0.24 -14.27 -23.20
N PRO A 244 0.39 -14.97 -24.16
CA PRO A 244 0.89 -14.35 -25.40
C PRO A 244 -0.16 -13.56 -26.19
N ASP A 245 -1.40 -14.06 -26.25
CA ASP A 245 -2.49 -13.41 -26.99
C ASP A 245 -3.27 -12.35 -26.18
N THR A 246 -2.83 -12.03 -24.96
CA THR A 246 -3.50 -11.02 -24.13
C THR A 246 -3.52 -9.69 -24.87
N VAL A 247 -4.69 -9.07 -25.00
CA VAL A 247 -4.85 -7.80 -25.71
C VAL A 247 -4.28 -6.67 -24.85
N VAL A 248 -3.31 -5.96 -25.42
CA VAL A 248 -2.67 -4.78 -24.83
C VAL A 248 -3.04 -3.54 -25.63
N THR A 249 -3.32 -2.45 -24.92
CA THR A 249 -3.66 -1.15 -25.50
C THR A 249 -2.79 -0.05 -24.90
N ALA A 250 -2.59 1.06 -25.63
CA ALA A 250 -2.05 2.27 -25.03
C ALA A 250 -3.03 2.87 -24.00
N ALA A 251 -2.49 3.47 -22.94
CA ALA A 251 -3.29 4.30 -22.05
C ALA A 251 -3.89 5.48 -22.81
N VAL A 252 -5.17 5.78 -22.58
CA VAL A 252 -5.76 7.04 -23.03
C VAL A 252 -5.09 8.17 -22.25
N ALA A 253 -4.61 9.20 -22.94
CA ALA A 253 -4.02 10.36 -22.29
C ALA A 253 -5.01 10.94 -21.25
N ARG A 254 -4.56 11.00 -19.99
CA ARG A 254 -5.29 11.66 -18.89
C ARG A 254 -5.25 13.19 -19.05
#